data_AF-A0A380K317-F1
#
_entry.id   AF-A0A380K317-F1
#
_cell.length_a   1.000
_cell.length_b   1.000
_cell.length_c   1.000
_cell.angle_alpha   90.00
_cell.angle_beta   90.00
_cell.angle_gamma   90.00
#
_symmetry.space_group_name_H-M   'P 1'
#
loop_
_entity.id
_entity.type
_entity.pdbx_description
1 polymer ?
#
loop_
_entity_poly.entity_id
_entity_poly.type
_entity_poly.pdbx_seq_one_letter_code
_entity_poly.pdbx_strand_id
1 'polypeptide(L)' 'MAKITNELIAEKNATIDKIYNLKDNEQIKVMVLRYSEGMTWDEVSQEIGLSRRKNFKVHKQAMAKLNN' A
#
# COMPACT_ATOMS: atom_id res chain seq x y z
N MET A 1 27.19 -6.35 1.79
CA MET A 1 26.01 -7.05 1.25
C MET A 1 24.96 -7.30 2.32
N ALA A 2 25.21 -8.11 3.37
CA ALA A 2 24.21 -8.44 4.39
C ALA A 2 23.57 -7.22 5.11
N LYS A 3 24.34 -6.17 5.41
CA LYS A 3 23.84 -4.96 6.09
C LYS A 3 22.77 -4.21 5.28
N ILE A 4 23.05 -3.95 4.00
CA ILE A 4 22.12 -3.24 3.09
C ILE A 4 20.84 -4.05 2.91
N THR A 5 20.95 -5.37 2.75
CA THR A 5 19.79 -6.26 2.62
C THR A 5 18.90 -6.22 3.87
N ASN A 6 19.51 -6.23 5.07
CA ASN A 6 18.75 -6.16 6.32
C ASN A 6 18.06 -4.81 6.52
N GLU A 7 18.71 -3.70 6.15
CA GLU A 7 18.13 -2.36 6.20
C GLU A 7 16.92 -2.24 5.26
N LEU A 8 17.04 -2.72 4.02
CA LEU A 8 15.93 -2.73 3.05
C LEU A 8 14.74 -3.59 3.51
N ILE A 9 15.01 -4.74 4.13
CA ILE A 9 13.96 -5.60 4.70
C ILE A 9 13.25 -4.88 5.85
N ALA A 10 14.00 -4.20 6.72
CA ALA A 10 13.43 -3.44 7.83
C ALA A 10 12.55 -2.28 7.34
N GLU A 11 12.99 -1.55 6.32
CA GLU A 11 12.20 -0.48 5.69
C GLU A 11 10.91 -1.01 5.04
N LYS A 12 10.99 -2.15 4.34
CA LYS A 12 9.82 -2.82 3.78
C LYS A 12 8.82 -3.19 4.87
N ASN A 13 9.28 -3.84 5.94
CA ASN A 13 8.42 -4.27 7.04
C ASN A 13 7.78 -3.06 7.74
N ALA A 14 8.55 -2.01 8.03
CA ALA A 14 8.02 -0.78 8.62
C ALA A 14 6.96 -0.11 7.73
N THR A 15 7.11 -0.17 6.41
CA THR A 15 6.11 0.34 5.46
C THR A 15 4.82 -0.49 5.51
N ILE A 16 4.95 -1.82 5.56
CA ILE A 16 3.81 -2.73 5.67
C ILE A 16 3.05 -2.49 6.99
N ASP A 17 3.76 -2.37 8.11
CA ASP A 17 3.16 -2.11 9.43
C ASP A 17 2.38 -0.79 9.45
N LYS A 18 2.93 0.27 8.84
CA LYS A 18 2.22 1.56 8.66
C LYS A 18 0.93 1.39 7.89
N ILE A 19 0.95 0.61 6.80
CA ILE A 19 -0.25 0.35 6.00
C ILE A 19 -1.32 -0.37 6.84
N TYR A 20 -0.96 -1.42 7.59
CA TYR A 20 -1.92 -2.15 8.43
C TYR A 20 -2.52 -1.30 9.56
N ASN A 21 -1.84 -0.23 10.00
CA ASN A 21 -2.36 0.72 10.98
C ASN A 21 -3.51 1.62 10.47
N LEU A 22 -3.84 1.60 9.18
CA LEU A 22 -4.94 2.38 8.61
C LEU A 22 -6.34 1.99 9.13
N LYS A 23 -6.48 0.77 9.68
CA LYS A 23 -7.74 0.20 10.22
C LYS A 23 -8.93 0.29 9.27
N ASP A 24 -8.66 0.33 7.96
CA ASP A 24 -9.65 0.42 6.89
C ASP A 24 -9.26 -0.61 5.83
N ASN A 25 -10.08 -1.66 5.68
CA ASN A 25 -9.75 -2.80 4.84
C ASN A 25 -9.63 -2.45 3.35
N GLU A 26 -10.40 -1.48 2.86
CA GLU A 26 -10.32 -1.07 1.44
C GLU A 26 -9.02 -0.30 1.20
N GLN A 27 -8.65 0.60 2.11
CA GLN A 27 -7.38 1.33 2.07
C GLN A 27 -6.18 0.39 2.23
N ILE A 28 -6.21 -0.54 3.18
CA ILE A 28 -5.15 -1.52 3.40
C ILE A 28 -4.92 -2.33 2.12
N LYS A 29 -5.98 -2.88 1.51
CA LYS A 29 -5.86 -3.67 0.27
C LYS A 29 -5.23 -2.86 -0.86
N VAL A 30 -5.71 -1.64 -1.12
CA VAL A 30 -5.15 -0.77 -2.16
C VAL A 30 -3.66 -0.50 -1.93
N MET A 31 -3.28 -0.21 -0.69
CA MET A 31 -1.91 0.14 -0.33
C MET A 31 -0.97 -1.08 -0.37
N VAL A 32 -1.40 -2.25 0.13
CA VAL A 32 -0.60 -3.49 0.09
C VAL A 32 -0.34 -3.92 -1.35
N LEU A 33 -1.38 -4.00 -2.19
CA LEU A 33 -1.21 -4.42 -3.58
C LEU A 33 -0.28 -3.47 -4.34
N ARG A 34 -0.36 -2.15 -4.07
CA ARG A 34 0.47 -1.17 -4.73
C ARG A 34 1.93 -1.16 -4.26
N TYR A 35 2.16 -1.25 -2.95
CA TYR A 35 3.49 -0.99 -2.36
C TYR A 35 4.22 -2.24 -1.84
N SER A 36 3.50 -3.33 -1.53
CA SER A 36 4.10 -4.64 -1.19
C SER A 36 4.24 -5.51 -2.42
N GLU A 37 3.16 -5.63 -3.21
CA GLU A 37 3.10 -6.53 -4.37
C GLU A 37 3.54 -5.87 -5.68
N GLY A 38 3.73 -4.54 -5.67
CA GLY A 38 4.23 -3.79 -6.81
C GLY A 38 3.25 -3.65 -7.99
N MET A 39 1.97 -3.97 -7.78
CA MET A 39 0.95 -3.93 -8.83
C MET A 39 0.73 -2.52 -9.39
N THR A 40 0.50 -2.43 -10.68
CA THR A 40 0.02 -1.23 -11.38
C THR A 40 -1.38 -0.84 -10.92
N TRP A 41 -1.79 0.40 -11.16
CA TRP A 41 -3.16 0.84 -10.82
C TRP A 41 -4.25 0.02 -11.52
N ASP A 42 -3.93 -0.54 -12.68
CA ASP A 42 -4.83 -1.37 -13.47
C ASP A 42 -5.01 -2.74 -12.84
N GLU A 43 -3.90 -3.38 -12.49
CA GLU A 43 -3.89 -4.66 -11.77
C GLU A 43 -4.57 -4.53 -10.41
N VAL A 44 -4.26 -3.50 -9.63
CA VAL A 44 -4.95 -3.24 -8.37
C VAL A 44 -6.45 -3.11 -8.62
N SER A 45 -6.87 -2.30 -9.60
CA SER A 45 -8.28 -2.10 -9.92
C SER A 45 -9.00 -3.38 -10.34
N GLN A 46 -8.34 -4.24 -11.12
CA GLN A 46 -8.85 -5.55 -11.52
C GLN A 46 -8.99 -6.48 -10.30
N GLU A 47 -7.97 -6.54 -9.45
CA GLU A 47 -7.91 -7.42 -8.28
C GLU A 47 -9.02 -7.10 -7.25
N ILE A 48 -9.26 -5.81 -6.99
CA ILE A 48 -10.24 -5.39 -5.97
C ILE A 48 -11.63 -5.07 -6.55
N GLY A 49 -11.80 -5.19 -7.88
CA GLY A 49 -13.06 -4.88 -8.55
C GLY A 49 -13.49 -3.42 -8.46
N LEU A 50 -12.55 -2.48 -8.31
CA LEU A 50 -12.83 -1.05 -8.21
C LEU A 50 -12.41 -0.31 -9.48
N SER A 51 -13.22 0.68 -9.89
CA SER A 51 -12.80 1.60 -10.95
C SER A 51 -11.52 2.35 -10.56
N ARG A 52 -10.68 2.68 -11.55
CA ARG A 52 -9.46 3.48 -11.32
C ARG A 52 -9.72 4.73 -10.48
N ARG A 53 -10.82 5.44 -10.78
CA ARG A 53 -11.21 6.65 -10.04
C ARG A 53 -11.46 6.38 -8.56
N LYS A 54 -12.15 5.29 -8.23
CA LYS A 54 -12.39 4.92 -6.84
C LYS A 54 -11.07 4.47 -6.18
N ASN A 55 -10.25 3.70 -6.88
CA ASN A 55 -8.93 3.27 -6.42
C ASN A 55 -8.05 4.47 -6.02
N PHE A 56 -7.94 5.49 -6.90
CA PHE A 56 -7.22 6.72 -6.59
C PHE A 56 -7.81 7.51 -5.42
N LYS A 57 -9.14 7.54 -5.27
CA LYS A 57 -9.78 8.19 -4.12
C LYS A 57 -9.41 7.50 -2.82
N VAL A 58 -9.50 6.16 -2.78
CA VAL A 58 -9.14 5.35 -1.62
C VAL A 58 -7.66 5.54 -1.27
N HIS A 59 -6.77 5.48 -2.28
CA HIS A 59 -5.34 5.76 -2.10
C HIS A 59 -5.09 7.14 -1.50
N LYS A 60 -5.73 8.20 -2.03
CA LYS A 60 -5.57 9.56 -1.49
C LYS A 60 -6.01 9.67 -0.03
N GLN A 61 -7.10 8.99 0.34
CA GLN A 61 -7.58 8.95 1.72
C GLN A 61 -6.60 8.20 2.64
N ALA A 62 -6.03 7.09 2.18
CA ALA A 62 -5.00 6.36 2.91
C ALA A 62 -3.75 7.20 3.13
N MET A 63 -3.24 7.85 2.08
CA MET A 63 -2.07 8.74 2.15
C MET A 63 -2.28 9.90 3.12
N ALA A 64 -3.47 10.50 3.16
CA ALA A 64 -3.79 11.57 4.09
C ALA A 64 -3.72 11.10 5.57
N LYS A 65 -4.05 9.83 5.85
CA LYS A 65 -3.94 9.24 7.19
C LYS A 65 -2.51 8.86 7.56
N LEU A 66 -1.69 8.46 6.58
CA LEU A 66 -0.29 8.06 6.83
C LEU A 66 0.66 9.25 6.97
N ASN A 67 0.30 10.41 6.41
CA ASN A 67 1.11 11.64 6.45
C ASN A 67 0.76 12.56 7.64
N ASN A 68 -0.28 12.22 8.42
CA ASN A 68 -0.67 12.91 9.65
C ASN A 68 -0.22 12.10 10.87
#